data_AF-A0A7S0ADN6-F1
#
_entry.id   AF-A0A7S0ADN6-F1
#
_cell.length_a   1.000
_cell.length_b   1.000
_cell.length_c   1.000
_cell.angle_alpha   90.00
_cell.angle_beta   90.00
_cell.angle_gamma   90.00
#
_symmetry.space_group_name_H-M   'P 1'
#
loop_
_entity.id
_entity.type
_entity.pdbx_description
1 polymer ?
#
loop_
_entity_poly.entity_id
_entity_poly.type
_entity_poly.pdbx_seq_one_letter_code
_entity_poly.pdbx_strand_id
1 'polypeptide(L)'
;VGRYIEAVERAGLADNTIFIVTSDHGDMQMEHRQTFKMTPYDASVSVPMVIYDPRRKRTPPVVVDNPTQLIDLFPTVLELAGISRSLWPSNVVEGRSLLPLLESGDSARDHWANRTFDRTFVVSQFHGMNIAMSWFLIVKKLPQTNSTYKLVQYGTGKEVLPQLFE
;
A
#
# COMPACT_ATOMS: atom_id res chain seq x y z
N VAL A 1 18.02 8.79 -5.08
CA VAL A 1 17.07 8.58 -6.19
C VAL A 1 17.64 9.02 -7.53
N GLY A 2 17.97 10.30 -7.73
CA GLY A 2 18.46 10.82 -9.03
C GLY A 2 19.60 10.01 -9.68
N ARG A 3 20.61 9.59 -8.91
CA ARG A 3 21.72 8.75 -9.42
C ARG A 3 21.27 7.41 -10.04
N TYR A 4 20.20 6.80 -9.51
CA TYR A 4 19.66 5.55 -10.07
C TYR A 4 18.92 5.81 -11.38
N ILE A 5 18.15 6.89 -11.45
CA ILE A 5 17.46 7.31 -12.67
C ILE A 5 18.48 7.60 -13.76
N GLU A 6 19.52 8.39 -13.46
CA GLU A 6 20.61 8.69 -14.40
C GLU A 6 21.34 7.41 -14.87
N ALA A 7 21.56 6.44 -13.98
CA ALA A 7 22.21 5.18 -14.35
C ALA A 7 21.36 4.38 -15.36
N VAL A 8 20.04 4.32 -15.14
CA VAL A 8 19.09 3.66 -16.05
C VAL A 8 19.00 4.40 -17.39
N GLU A 9 19.01 5.74 -17.39
CA GLU A 9 19.04 6.56 -18.59
C GLU A 9 20.32 6.32 -19.41
N ARG A 10 21.50 6.34 -18.77
CA ARG A 10 22.78 6.06 -19.43
C ARG A 10 22.87 4.64 -19.98
N ALA A 11 22.17 3.69 -19.37
CA ALA A 11 22.06 2.32 -19.86
C ALA A 11 21.08 2.17 -21.05
N GLY A 12 20.36 3.23 -21.44
CA GLY A 12 19.36 3.16 -22.50
C GLY A 12 18.09 2.39 -22.11
N LEU A 13 17.84 2.18 -20.81
CA LEU A 13 16.74 1.36 -20.30
C LEU A 13 15.55 2.18 -19.80
N ALA A 14 15.62 3.52 -19.86
CA ALA A 14 14.63 4.41 -19.26
C ALA A 14 13.20 4.22 -19.79
N ASP A 15 13.04 3.89 -21.07
CA ASP A 15 11.71 3.69 -21.67
C ASP A 15 11.07 2.34 -21.30
N ASN A 16 11.84 1.41 -20.72
CA ASN A 16 11.38 0.08 -20.29
C ASN A 16 11.58 -0.18 -18.79
N THR A 17 11.80 0.87 -18.00
CA THR A 17 12.01 0.76 -16.55
C THR A 17 10.93 1.49 -15.78
N ILE A 18 10.22 0.77 -14.94
CA ILE A 18 9.23 1.33 -14.01
C ILE A 18 9.93 1.62 -12.69
N PHE A 19 9.73 2.82 -12.15
CA PHE A 19 10.26 3.19 -10.84
C PHE A 19 9.14 3.18 -9.81
N ILE A 20 9.34 2.44 -8.72
CA ILE A 20 8.46 2.43 -7.55
C ILE A 20 9.30 2.87 -6.36
N VAL A 21 8.91 3.98 -5.72
CA VAL A 21 9.60 4.53 -4.55
C VAL A 21 8.62 4.49 -3.38
N THR A 22 9.01 3.80 -2.30
CA THR A 22 8.21 3.67 -1.09
C THR A 22 9.08 3.42 0.15
N SER A 23 8.45 3.21 1.31
CA SER A 23 9.08 2.81 2.56
C SER A 23 8.32 1.61 3.14
N ASP A 24 8.96 0.82 3.98
CA ASP A 24 8.30 -0.28 4.72
C ASP A 24 7.50 0.23 5.93
N HIS A 25 7.95 1.34 6.52
CA HIS A 25 7.27 2.08 7.59
C HIS A 25 7.75 3.54 7.65
N GLY A 26 7.14 4.36 8.50
CA GLY A 26 7.64 5.68 8.87
C GLY A 26 8.35 5.69 10.22
N ASP A 27 8.61 6.88 10.78
CA ASP A 27 9.19 7.09 12.10
C ASP A 27 8.44 8.23 12.80
N MET A 28 8.09 8.02 14.07
CA MET A 28 7.39 8.99 14.89
C MET A 28 8.16 10.29 15.06
N GLN A 29 9.49 10.31 15.03
CA GLN A 29 10.29 11.55 15.10
C GLN A 29 9.84 12.55 16.20
N MET A 30 9.52 12.05 17.40
CA MET A 30 8.97 12.82 18.55
C MET A 30 7.51 13.30 18.40
N GLU A 31 6.82 13.00 17.30
CA GLU A 31 5.37 13.13 17.23
C GLU A 31 4.71 12.29 18.32
N HIS A 32 3.66 12.86 18.93
CA HIS A 32 3.00 12.26 20.10
C HIS A 32 3.94 11.90 21.26
N ARG A 33 5.13 12.53 21.36
CA ARG A 33 6.19 12.21 22.33
C ARG A 33 6.69 10.75 22.23
N GLN A 34 6.62 10.18 21.04
CA GLN A 34 7.08 8.82 20.74
C GLN A 34 8.25 8.86 19.75
N THR A 35 9.10 7.84 19.81
CA THR A 35 10.20 7.62 18.86
C THR A 35 10.01 6.26 18.18
N PHE A 36 10.73 6.01 17.09
CA PHE A 36 10.64 4.78 16.31
C PHE A 36 9.28 4.59 15.64
N LYS A 37 8.89 3.34 15.45
CA LYS A 37 7.70 2.85 14.75
C LYS A 37 6.93 1.90 15.68
N MET A 38 5.97 1.15 15.13
CA MET A 38 5.12 0.16 15.84
C MET A 38 3.91 0.77 16.54
N THR A 39 3.49 1.95 16.12
CA THR A 39 2.28 2.63 16.64
C THR A 39 1.31 2.83 15.48
N PRO A 40 0.00 2.98 15.74
CA PRO A 40 -1.01 3.13 14.68
C PRO A 40 -1.09 4.55 14.11
N TYR A 41 -0.19 5.44 14.50
CA TYR A 41 -0.16 6.83 14.05
C TYR A 41 0.42 6.94 12.65
N ASP A 42 0.00 7.97 11.91
CA ASP A 42 0.36 8.17 10.51
C ASP A 42 1.87 8.26 10.30
N ALA A 43 2.59 8.93 11.21
CA ALA A 43 4.04 8.99 11.17
C ALA A 43 4.71 7.61 11.19
N SER A 44 4.07 6.57 11.76
CA SER A 44 4.59 5.19 11.75
C SER A 44 4.03 4.35 10.59
N VAL A 45 2.75 4.50 10.21
CA VAL A 45 2.06 3.56 9.30
C VAL A 45 1.83 4.09 7.90
N SER A 46 1.87 5.40 7.69
CA SER A 46 1.59 6.05 6.42
C SER A 46 2.90 6.36 5.71
N VAL A 47 3.21 5.61 4.66
CA VAL A 47 4.46 5.72 3.90
C VAL A 47 4.23 6.36 2.53
N PRO A 48 5.23 7.07 1.98
CA PRO A 48 5.13 7.58 0.61
C PRO A 48 5.03 6.41 -0.38
N MET A 49 4.27 6.59 -1.46
CA MET A 49 4.26 5.67 -2.60
C MET A 49 4.19 6.48 -3.88
N VAL A 50 5.25 6.40 -4.69
CA VAL A 50 5.32 7.04 -6.01
C VAL A 50 5.64 5.97 -7.04
N ILE A 51 4.80 5.89 -8.07
CA ILE A 51 4.97 4.94 -9.18
C ILE A 51 5.11 5.74 -10.48
N TYR A 52 6.21 5.53 -11.19
CA TYR A 52 6.46 6.09 -12.51
C TYR A 52 6.55 4.96 -13.54
N ASP A 53 5.65 4.97 -14.52
CA ASP A 53 5.65 4.06 -15.65
C ASP A 53 5.94 4.85 -16.95
N PRO A 54 7.09 4.65 -17.60
CA PRO A 54 7.46 5.38 -18.83
C PRO A 54 6.53 5.07 -20.00
N ARG A 55 5.80 3.95 -19.97
CA ARG A 55 4.80 3.60 -21.00
C ARG A 55 3.55 4.49 -20.92
N ARG A 56 3.40 5.22 -19.79
CA ARG A 56 2.26 6.08 -19.48
C ARG A 56 2.61 7.58 -19.50
N LYS A 57 3.74 7.98 -20.12
CA LYS A 57 4.20 9.39 -20.19
C LYS A 57 3.16 10.41 -20.70
N ARG A 58 2.13 9.96 -21.43
CA ARG A 58 1.06 10.83 -21.97
C ARG A 58 -0.11 11.02 -21.01
N THR A 59 -0.16 10.27 -19.91
CA THR A 59 -1.16 10.45 -18.86
C THR A 59 -0.67 11.54 -17.91
N PRO A 60 -1.52 12.54 -17.57
CA PRO A 60 -1.18 13.52 -16.55
C PRO A 60 -0.82 12.82 -15.23
N PRO A 61 0.09 13.38 -14.41
CA PRO A 61 0.29 12.89 -13.06
C PRO A 61 -1.03 12.90 -12.28
N VAL A 62 -1.27 11.83 -11.52
CA VAL A 62 -2.49 11.68 -10.72
C VAL A 62 -2.10 11.54 -9.25
N VAL A 63 -2.82 12.25 -8.39
CA VAL A 63 -2.78 12.05 -6.94
C VAL A 63 -3.97 11.18 -6.57
N VAL A 64 -3.70 10.14 -5.78
CA VAL A 64 -4.68 9.14 -5.37
C VAL A 64 -4.87 9.29 -3.88
N ASP A 65 -6.06 9.68 -3.45
CA ASP A 65 -6.42 9.78 -2.03
C ASP A 65 -7.08 8.49 -1.52
N ASN A 66 -7.33 7.52 -2.40
CA ASN A 66 -7.82 6.21 -1.99
C ASN A 66 -6.79 5.48 -1.10
N PRO A 67 -7.21 4.91 0.05
CA PRO A 67 -6.30 4.14 0.90
C PRO A 67 -5.74 2.92 0.17
N THR A 68 -4.42 2.74 0.28
CA THR A 68 -3.67 1.62 -0.30
C THR A 68 -2.83 0.93 0.78
N GLN A 69 -2.29 -0.25 0.47
CA GLN A 69 -1.44 -1.04 1.37
C GLN A 69 -0.17 -1.49 0.65
N LEU A 70 0.91 -1.73 1.39
CA LEU A 70 2.15 -2.25 0.81
C LEU A 70 1.98 -3.62 0.13
N ILE A 71 1.04 -4.45 0.60
CA ILE A 71 0.71 -5.75 -0.01
C ILE A 71 0.18 -5.63 -1.44
N ASP A 72 -0.23 -4.43 -1.85
CA ASP A 72 -0.76 -4.14 -3.18
C ASP A 72 0.33 -4.08 -4.24
N LEU A 73 1.57 -3.84 -3.81
CA LEU A 73 2.72 -3.82 -4.71
C LEU A 73 2.91 -5.17 -5.40
N PHE A 74 2.66 -6.29 -4.70
CA PHE A 74 2.81 -7.62 -5.28
C PHE A 74 1.94 -7.83 -6.53
N PRO A 75 0.59 -7.76 -6.47
CA PRO A 75 -0.23 -7.91 -7.66
C PRO A 75 0.00 -6.80 -8.69
N THR A 76 0.34 -5.58 -8.25
CA THR A 76 0.65 -4.47 -9.17
C THR A 76 1.88 -4.76 -10.03
N VAL A 77 2.96 -5.26 -9.43
CA VAL A 77 4.19 -5.60 -10.15
C VAL A 77 3.96 -6.76 -11.12
N LEU A 78 3.21 -7.78 -10.73
CA LEU A 78 2.88 -8.90 -11.62
C LEU A 78 2.09 -8.43 -12.84
N GLU A 79 1.09 -7.56 -12.65
CA GLU A 79 0.30 -7.00 -13.74
C GLU A 79 1.13 -6.09 -14.65
N LEU A 80 1.99 -5.22 -14.08
CA LEU A 80 2.89 -4.36 -14.83
C LEU A 80 3.91 -5.14 -15.68
N ALA A 81 4.31 -6.34 -15.20
CA ALA A 81 5.16 -7.29 -15.89
C ALA A 81 4.41 -8.15 -16.93
N GLY A 82 3.08 -8.00 -17.06
CA GLY A 82 2.26 -8.77 -17.99
C GLY A 82 2.04 -10.24 -17.58
N ILE A 83 2.25 -10.58 -16.31
CA ILE A 83 2.07 -11.95 -15.81
C ILE A 83 0.58 -12.21 -15.59
N SER A 84 0.04 -13.19 -16.33
CA SER A 84 -1.36 -13.62 -16.21
C SER A 84 -1.74 -13.99 -14.77
N ARG A 85 -2.92 -13.54 -14.34
CA ARG A 85 -3.49 -13.86 -13.02
C ARG A 85 -3.64 -15.37 -12.76
N SER A 86 -3.80 -16.17 -13.80
CA SER A 86 -3.85 -17.64 -13.69
C SER A 86 -2.54 -18.27 -13.18
N LEU A 87 -1.43 -17.53 -13.25
CA LEU A 87 -0.12 -17.94 -12.74
C LEU A 87 0.14 -17.43 -11.32
N TRP A 88 -0.77 -16.64 -10.76
CA TRP A 88 -0.59 -16.09 -9.43
C TRP A 88 -0.94 -17.16 -8.39
N PRO A 89 -0.22 -17.21 -7.25
CA PRO A 89 -0.55 -18.12 -6.16
C PRO A 89 -1.91 -17.71 -5.55
N SER A 90 -2.99 -18.39 -5.98
CA SER A 90 -4.37 -17.99 -5.68
C SER A 90 -4.72 -17.97 -4.20
N ASN A 91 -3.96 -18.68 -3.36
CA ASN A 91 -4.11 -18.75 -1.91
C ASN A 91 -3.27 -17.73 -1.13
N VAL A 92 -2.50 -16.85 -1.80
CA VAL A 92 -1.53 -15.95 -1.15
C VAL A 92 -1.77 -14.47 -1.49
N VAL A 93 -2.50 -14.16 -2.56
CA VAL A 93 -2.68 -12.77 -3.01
C VAL A 93 -3.87 -12.11 -2.33
N GLU A 94 -3.60 -11.45 -1.20
CA GLU A 94 -4.60 -10.62 -0.48
C GLU A 94 -4.65 -9.17 -0.98
N GLY A 95 -3.55 -8.69 -1.56
CA GLY A 95 -3.48 -7.35 -2.15
C GLY A 95 -4.35 -7.20 -3.40
N ARG A 96 -4.59 -5.96 -3.81
CA ARG A 96 -5.21 -5.64 -5.11
C ARG A 96 -4.29 -4.72 -5.91
N SER A 97 -4.21 -4.98 -7.21
CA SER A 97 -3.37 -4.19 -8.10
C SER A 97 -3.77 -2.71 -8.09
N LEU A 98 -2.78 -1.84 -8.03
CA LEU A 98 -2.92 -0.38 -8.09
C LEU A 98 -2.98 0.12 -9.53
N LEU A 99 -2.82 -0.75 -10.54
CA LEU A 99 -2.82 -0.35 -11.94
C LEU A 99 -4.05 0.48 -12.35
N PRO A 100 -5.29 0.16 -11.92
CA PRO A 100 -6.44 1.00 -12.22
C PRO A 100 -6.31 2.43 -11.67
N LEU A 101 -5.72 2.59 -10.49
CA LEU A 101 -5.50 3.90 -9.86
C LEU A 101 -4.47 4.72 -10.65
N LEU A 102 -3.47 4.08 -11.27
CA LEU A 102 -2.52 4.74 -12.17
C LEU A 102 -3.17 5.23 -13.47
N GLU A 103 -4.32 4.66 -13.85
CA GLU A 103 -5.03 4.98 -15.10
C GLU A 103 -6.07 6.07 -14.93
N SER A 104 -6.81 6.03 -13.82
CA SER A 104 -8.03 6.81 -13.65
C SER A 104 -8.12 7.50 -12.28
N GLY A 105 -7.06 7.43 -11.48
CA GLY A 105 -7.04 7.99 -10.13
C GLY A 105 -8.12 7.42 -9.22
N ASP A 106 -8.64 8.25 -8.34
CA ASP A 106 -9.72 7.85 -7.41
C ASP A 106 -11.05 7.50 -8.11
N SER A 107 -11.20 7.81 -9.39
CA SER A 107 -12.36 7.40 -10.20
C SER A 107 -12.21 5.98 -10.79
N ALA A 108 -11.11 5.29 -10.49
CA ALA A 108 -10.80 4.00 -11.08
C ALA A 108 -11.81 2.89 -10.72
N ARG A 109 -11.95 1.96 -11.66
CA ARG A 109 -12.67 0.69 -11.47
C ARG A 109 -11.67 -0.45 -11.35
N ASP A 110 -11.95 -1.41 -10.47
CA ASP A 110 -11.15 -2.64 -10.39
C ASP A 110 -11.37 -3.45 -11.67
N HIS A 111 -10.30 -3.59 -12.46
CA HIS A 111 -10.30 -4.29 -13.75
C HIS A 111 -10.70 -5.76 -13.64
N TRP A 112 -10.53 -6.37 -12.46
CA TRP A 112 -10.81 -7.77 -12.23
C TRP A 112 -12.19 -8.01 -11.60
N ALA A 113 -12.60 -7.13 -10.68
CA ALA A 113 -13.90 -7.27 -10.01
C ALA A 113 -15.07 -6.75 -10.85
N ASN A 114 -14.81 -6.08 -11.98
CA ASN A 114 -15.80 -5.36 -12.81
C ASN A 114 -16.72 -4.45 -11.95
N ARG A 115 -16.13 -3.82 -10.94
CA ARG A 115 -16.76 -2.90 -9.99
C ARG A 115 -15.82 -1.70 -9.81
N THR A 116 -16.29 -0.62 -9.20
CA THR A 116 -15.42 0.47 -8.75
C THR A 116 -14.23 -0.10 -7.96
N PHE A 117 -13.05 0.53 -7.99
CA PHE A 117 -11.93 0.18 -7.13
C PHE A 117 -12.33 0.52 -5.68
N ASP A 118 -13.21 -0.32 -5.13
CA ASP A 118 -13.84 -0.14 -3.84
C ASP A 118 -13.09 -1.04 -2.88
N ARG A 119 -11.89 -0.59 -2.48
CA ARG A 119 -11.43 -0.95 -1.15
C ARG A 119 -12.28 -0.16 -0.18
N THR A 120 -13.30 -0.85 0.31
CA THR A 120 -14.18 -0.30 1.34
C THR A 120 -13.38 0.05 2.59
N PHE A 121 -12.24 -0.60 2.83
CA PHE A 121 -11.26 -0.25 3.84
C PHE A 121 -9.90 -0.90 3.55
N VAL A 122 -8.86 -0.43 4.22
CA VAL A 122 -7.55 -1.08 4.35
C VAL A 122 -7.25 -1.37 5.82
N VAL A 123 -6.39 -2.35 6.07
CA VAL A 123 -6.01 -2.78 7.42
C VAL A 123 -4.50 -2.66 7.62
N SER A 124 -4.11 -2.21 8.81
CA SER A 124 -2.74 -2.36 9.31
C SER A 124 -2.82 -3.00 10.69
N GLN A 125 -1.88 -3.88 10.99
CA GLN A 125 -1.87 -4.59 12.26
C GLN A 125 -0.44 -4.73 12.78
N PHE A 126 -0.31 -4.72 14.09
CA PHE A 126 0.93 -4.99 14.78
C PHE A 126 0.66 -5.98 15.90
N HIS A 127 1.46 -7.04 15.93
CA HIS A 127 1.41 -8.09 16.94
C HIS A 127 2.74 -8.09 17.70
N GLY A 128 2.73 -7.54 18.91
CA GLY A 128 3.93 -7.44 19.73
C GLY A 128 4.40 -8.80 20.21
N MET A 129 5.49 -9.31 19.65
CA MET A 129 6.22 -10.44 20.22
C MET A 129 7.18 -9.87 21.27
N ASN A 130 6.89 -10.07 22.56
CA ASN A 130 7.63 -9.54 23.73
C ASN A 130 7.34 -8.09 24.15
N ILE A 131 6.30 -7.47 23.60
CA ILE A 131 5.73 -6.24 24.16
C ILE A 131 4.23 -6.45 24.33
N ALA A 132 3.68 -6.08 25.49
CA ALA A 132 2.25 -6.20 25.81
C ALA A 132 1.40 -5.15 25.05
N MET A 133 1.64 -5.02 23.75
CA MET A 133 0.98 -4.09 22.86
C MET A 133 0.78 -4.76 21.50
N SER A 134 -0.48 -4.93 21.15
CA SER A 134 -0.92 -5.22 19.79
C SER A 134 -1.95 -4.17 19.41
N TRP A 135 -2.12 -3.93 18.11
CA TRP A 135 -3.19 -3.05 17.64
C TRP A 135 -3.60 -3.45 16.23
N PHE A 136 -4.82 -3.10 15.89
CA PHE A 136 -5.28 -3.06 14.50
C PHE A 136 -5.84 -1.69 14.18
N LEU A 137 -5.55 -1.25 12.96
CA LEU A 137 -5.99 -0.01 12.36
C LEU A 137 -6.81 -0.35 11.12
N ILE A 138 -8.01 0.22 11.03
CA ILE A 138 -8.84 0.19 9.83
C ILE A 138 -8.94 1.60 9.28
N VAL A 139 -8.58 1.79 8.01
CA VAL A 139 -8.75 3.07 7.32
C VAL A 139 -9.79 2.90 6.23
N LYS A 140 -10.80 3.76 6.21
CA LYS A 140 -11.90 3.74 5.25
C LYS A 140 -12.15 5.12 4.68
N LYS A 141 -12.20 5.22 3.36
CA LYS A 141 -12.68 6.43 2.67
C LYS A 141 -14.19 6.34 2.49
N LEU A 142 -14.92 7.41 2.81
CA LEU A 142 -16.35 7.52 2.58
C LEU A 142 -16.59 8.31 1.29
N PRO A 143 -17.09 7.67 0.21
CA PRO A 143 -17.32 8.35 -1.07
C PRO A 143 -18.31 9.51 -0.97
N GLN A 144 -19.30 9.42 -0.08
CA GLN A 144 -20.38 10.41 0.03
C GLN A 144 -19.89 11.76 0.56
N THR A 145 -18.85 11.76 1.39
CA THR A 145 -18.33 12.95 2.06
C THR A 145 -16.87 13.24 1.70
N ASN A 146 -16.26 12.39 0.87
CA ASN A 146 -14.84 12.38 0.55
C ASN A 146 -13.92 12.46 1.80
N SER A 147 -14.37 11.89 2.91
CA SER A 147 -13.64 11.92 4.19
C SER A 147 -13.06 10.55 4.52
N THR A 148 -11.98 10.55 5.28
CA THR A 148 -11.28 9.32 5.70
C THR A 148 -11.50 9.08 7.18
N TYR A 149 -11.98 7.88 7.51
CA TYR A 149 -12.19 7.41 8.88
C TYR A 149 -11.07 6.44 9.25
N LYS A 150 -10.55 6.60 10.46
CA LYS A 150 -9.56 5.70 11.07
C LYS A 150 -10.13 5.13 12.35
N LEU A 151 -10.25 3.81 12.41
CA LEU A 151 -10.56 3.08 13.64
C LEU A 151 -9.28 2.43 14.13
N VAL A 152 -8.86 2.78 15.35
CA VAL A 152 -7.72 2.15 16.02
C VAL A 152 -8.24 1.39 17.23
N GLN A 153 -7.90 0.11 17.32
CA GLN A 153 -8.17 -0.70 18.49
C GLN A 153 -6.84 -1.22 19.04
N TYR A 154 -6.59 -0.92 20.31
CA TYR A 154 -5.47 -1.50 21.04
C TYR A 154 -5.89 -2.83 21.66
N GLY A 155 -4.95 -3.77 21.71
CA GLY A 155 -5.08 -5.02 22.44
C GLY A 155 -5.30 -4.74 23.93
N THR A 156 -6.12 -5.56 24.56
CA THR A 156 -6.52 -5.39 25.97
C THR A 156 -5.50 -5.93 26.97
N GLY A 157 -4.32 -6.36 26.51
CA GLY A 157 -3.32 -7.05 27.32
C GLY A 157 -3.66 -8.50 27.66
N LYS A 158 -4.79 -9.04 27.17
CA LYS A 158 -5.08 -10.47 27.25
C LYS A 158 -4.29 -11.21 26.18
N GLU A 159 -3.25 -11.91 26.60
CA GLU A 159 -2.53 -12.84 25.72
C GLU A 159 -3.46 -14.01 25.37
N VAL A 160 -3.59 -14.28 24.08
CA VAL A 160 -4.20 -15.51 23.57
C VAL A 160 -3.03 -16.39 23.16
N LEU A 161 -3.01 -17.65 23.63
CA LEU A 161 -1.99 -18.61 23.22
C LEU A 161 -1.91 -18.66 21.69
N PRO A 162 -0.71 -18.79 21.09
CA PRO A 162 -0.57 -18.91 19.65
C PRO A 162 -1.52 -19.98 19.11
N GLN A 163 -2.52 -19.55 18.34
CA GLN A 163 -3.30 -20.47 17.54
C GLN A 163 -2.39 -20.87 16.39
N LEU A 164 -1.66 -21.98 16.56
CA LEU A 164 -1.08 -22.65 15.41
C LEU A 164 -2.25 -22.96 14.49
N PHE A 165 -2.21 -22.41 13.28
CA PHE A 165 -3.11 -22.82 12.22
C PHE A 165 -2.88 -24.33 12.03
N GLU A 166 -3.86 -25.16 12.42
CA GLU A 166 -3.96 -26.56 11.96
C GLU A 166 -4.40 -26.58 10.48
#